data_AF-A0A1E4HP80-F1
#
_entry.id   AF-A0A1E4HP80-F1
#
_cell.length_a   1.000
_cell.length_b   1.000
_cell.length_c   1.000
_cell.angle_alpha   90.00
_cell.angle_beta   90.00
_cell.angle_gamma   90.00
#
_symmetry.space_group_name_H-M   'P 1'
#
loop_
_entity.id
_entity.type
_entity.pdbx_description
1 polymer ?
#
loop_
_entity_poly.entity_id
_entity_poly.type
_entity_poly.pdbx_seq_one_letter_code
_entity_poly.pdbx_strand_id
1 'polypeptide(L)'
;MSDHMPSRKHMRRLCMEFTEGDGLMPRKGSSVRPRRRSGHGAARGRDDRKSLQLCHQIFQALDEVLADCRDDILRSLRVVAVVPAPDASRLMVTVVPDGGYSVEGPAPATIVGHLAKAAGHLRAEVASAITRKRTPVLSYQLAAAVPGDEGH
;
A
#
# COMPACT_ATOMS: atom_id res chain seq x y z
N MET A 1 -24.40 5.92 55.46
CA MET A 1 -23.54 6.50 54.41
C MET A 1 -24.37 6.51 53.14
N SER A 2 -25.05 7.63 52.86
CA SER A 2 -26.00 7.69 51.76
C SER A 2 -25.30 8.26 50.53
N ASP A 3 -25.10 7.43 49.52
CA ASP A 3 -24.61 7.85 48.21
C ASP A 3 -25.58 8.86 47.61
N HIS A 4 -25.20 10.14 47.66
CA HIS A 4 -25.97 11.22 47.08
C HIS A 4 -25.79 11.15 45.56
N MET A 5 -26.70 10.46 44.89
CA MET A 5 -26.70 10.32 43.44
C MET A 5 -26.80 11.72 42.80
N PRO A 6 -25.79 12.16 42.03
CA PRO A 6 -25.73 13.54 41.57
C PRO A 6 -26.93 13.87 40.68
N SER A 7 -27.52 15.05 40.89
CA SER A 7 -28.65 15.55 40.10
C SER A 7 -28.36 15.46 38.60
N ARG A 8 -29.37 15.10 37.79
CA ARG A 8 -29.29 15.07 36.31
C ARG A 8 -28.69 16.33 35.70
N LYS A 9 -28.86 17.49 36.35
CA LYS A 9 -28.29 18.77 35.93
C LYS A 9 -26.77 18.83 36.15
N HIS A 10 -26.27 18.21 37.22
CA HIS A 10 -24.85 18.08 37.53
C HIS A 10 -24.19 17.03 36.62
N MET A 11 -24.87 15.90 36.37
CA MET A 11 -24.38 14.89 35.42
C MET A 11 -24.25 15.45 33.99
N ARG A 12 -25.20 16.28 33.53
CA ARG A 12 -25.09 16.96 32.22
C ARG A 12 -23.96 17.98 32.12
N ARG A 13 -23.43 18.47 33.25
CA ARG A 13 -22.29 19.40 33.30
C ARG A 13 -20.93 18.69 33.18
N LEU A 14 -20.91 17.37 33.43
CA LEU A 14 -19.73 16.50 33.33
C LEU A 14 -19.59 15.83 31.96
N CYS A 15 -20.61 15.92 31.10
CA CYS A 15 -20.48 15.53 29.70
C CYS A 15 -19.65 16.59 28.98
N MET A 16 -18.55 16.15 28.34
CA MET A 16 -17.85 16.97 27.35
C MET A 16 -18.88 17.49 26.33
N GLU A 17 -18.81 18.79 26.04
CA GLU A 17 -19.60 19.37 24.96
C GLU A 17 -19.33 18.57 23.69
N PHE A 18 -20.37 18.00 23.10
CA PHE A 18 -20.27 17.42 21.77
C PHE A 18 -19.92 18.55 20.80
N THR A 19 -18.65 18.61 20.41
CA THR A 19 -18.24 19.47 19.31
C THR A 19 -18.67 18.81 18.00
N GLU A 20 -18.84 19.59 16.93
CA GLU A 20 -19.20 19.09 15.60
C GLU A 20 -18.20 18.05 15.02
N GLY A 21 -17.11 17.75 15.73
CA GLY A 21 -16.11 16.73 15.40
C GLY A 21 -16.28 15.37 16.09
N ASP A 22 -17.17 15.20 17.08
CA ASP A 22 -17.29 13.98 17.91
C ASP A 22 -18.08 12.83 17.27
N GLY A 23 -17.82 12.60 15.97
CA GLY A 23 -18.45 11.56 15.16
C GLY A 23 -17.67 11.23 13.88
N LEU A 24 -16.41 11.64 13.77
CA LEU A 24 -15.59 11.36 12.60
C LEU A 24 -15.08 9.92 12.63
N MET A 25 -15.65 9.05 11.79
CA MET A 25 -15.01 7.76 11.50
C MET A 25 -13.63 8.02 10.87
N PRO A 26 -12.55 7.33 11.29
CA PRO A 26 -11.18 7.55 10.80
C PRO A 26 -11.05 7.43 9.28
N ARG A 27 -12.02 6.79 8.61
CA ARG A 27 -12.09 6.67 7.13
C ARG A 27 -12.86 7.79 6.40
N LYS A 28 -13.27 8.87 7.07
CA LYS A 28 -13.97 10.03 6.47
C LYS A 28 -13.33 11.40 6.78
N GLY A 29 -12.11 11.44 7.29
CA GLY A 29 -11.40 12.70 7.52
C GLY A 29 -10.79 13.26 6.23
N SER A 30 -11.61 13.90 5.38
CA SER A 30 -11.24 15.06 4.53
C SER A 30 -12.18 15.18 3.32
N SER A 31 -13.39 15.72 3.51
CA SER A 31 -14.01 16.60 2.51
C SER A 31 -15.28 17.24 3.09
N VAL A 32 -15.09 18.20 4.00
CA VAL A 32 -16.03 19.32 4.07
C VAL A 32 -15.68 20.22 2.89
N ARG A 33 -16.29 19.98 1.73
CA ARG A 33 -16.36 20.93 0.61
C ARG A 33 -17.78 20.96 0.08
N PRO A 34 -18.27 22.16 -0.32
CA PRO A 34 -19.69 22.43 -0.45
C PRO A 34 -20.30 21.63 -1.60
N ARG A 35 -21.56 21.22 -1.42
CA ARG A 35 -22.40 20.60 -2.44
C ARG A 35 -22.45 21.48 -3.70
N ARG A 36 -21.71 21.11 -4.76
CA ARG A 36 -21.98 21.60 -6.12
C ARG A 36 -21.79 20.50 -7.17
N ARG A 37 -22.89 20.28 -7.90
CA ARG A 37 -23.11 19.62 -9.20
C ARG A 37 -22.47 18.24 -9.45
N SER A 38 -23.36 17.27 -9.63
CA SER A 38 -23.16 16.00 -10.33
C SER A 38 -22.51 16.21 -11.71
N GLY A 39 -21.52 15.39 -12.04
CA GLY A 39 -21.01 15.25 -13.41
C GLY A 39 -19.66 14.52 -13.47
N HIS A 40 -19.70 13.19 -13.57
CA HIS A 40 -18.67 12.24 -14.05
C HIS A 40 -17.19 12.28 -13.57
N GLY A 41 -16.68 13.31 -12.90
CA GLY A 41 -15.27 13.37 -12.44
C GLY A 41 -15.01 12.71 -11.08
N ALA A 42 -16.00 12.70 -10.19
CA ALA A 42 -15.85 12.21 -8.81
C ALA A 42 -15.82 10.67 -8.66
N ALA A 43 -16.20 9.93 -9.70
CA ALA A 43 -16.09 8.47 -9.73
C ALA A 43 -14.65 8.04 -10.08
N ARG A 44 -14.04 8.67 -11.11
CA ARG A 44 -12.65 8.41 -11.51
C ARG A 44 -11.64 8.64 -10.39
N GLY A 45 -11.77 9.76 -9.65
CA GLY A 45 -10.86 10.02 -8.51
C GLY A 45 -11.04 9.08 -7.31
N ARG A 46 -12.17 8.39 -7.21
CA ARG A 46 -12.41 7.38 -6.16
C ARG A 46 -11.81 6.02 -6.52
N ASP A 47 -11.91 5.64 -7.79
CA ASP A 47 -11.30 4.42 -8.30
C ASP A 47 -9.78 4.54 -8.31
N ASP A 48 -9.25 5.70 -8.67
CA ASP A 48 -7.81 6.00 -8.61
C ASP A 48 -7.25 5.87 -7.19
N ARG A 49 -7.92 6.46 -6.19
CA ARG A 49 -7.51 6.33 -4.78
C ARG A 49 -7.51 4.87 -4.30
N LYS A 50 -8.50 4.08 -4.68
CA LYS A 50 -8.56 2.66 -4.31
C LYS A 50 -7.46 1.85 -4.99
N SER A 51 -7.16 2.16 -6.26
CA SER A 51 -6.03 1.56 -6.98
C SER A 51 -4.70 1.90 -6.31
N LEU A 52 -4.49 3.15 -5.89
CA LEU A 52 -3.31 3.56 -5.15
C LEU A 52 -3.19 2.87 -3.79
N GLN A 53 -4.29 2.74 -3.04
CA GLN A 53 -4.33 1.98 -1.79
C GLN A 53 -3.96 0.51 -2.01
N LEU A 54 -4.50 -0.12 -3.07
CA LEU A 54 -4.16 -1.48 -3.43
C LEU A 54 -2.68 -1.62 -3.79
N CYS A 55 -2.13 -0.68 -4.57
CA CYS A 55 -0.70 -0.69 -4.93
C CYS A 55 0.18 -0.58 -3.69
N HIS A 56 -0.19 0.28 -2.73
CA HIS A 56 0.52 0.39 -1.47
C HIS A 56 0.46 -0.88 -0.62
N GLN A 57 -0.71 -1.52 -0.50
CA GLN A 57 -0.84 -2.80 0.20
C GLN A 57 0.03 -3.89 -0.43
N ILE A 58 0.05 -3.95 -1.77
CA ILE A 58 0.83 -4.93 -2.51
C ILE A 58 2.33 -4.63 -2.41
N PHE A 59 2.71 -3.35 -2.41
CA PHE A 59 4.08 -2.93 -2.16
C PHE A 59 4.58 -3.47 -0.81
N GLN A 60 3.84 -3.22 0.27
CA GLN A 60 4.21 -3.68 1.61
C GLN A 60 4.29 -5.21 1.70
N ALA A 61 3.28 -5.89 1.19
CA ALA A 61 3.25 -7.36 1.20
C ALA A 61 4.42 -7.97 0.41
N LEU A 62 4.74 -7.42 -0.76
CA LEU A 62 5.86 -7.92 -1.55
C LEU A 62 7.21 -7.63 -0.90
N ASP A 63 7.39 -6.47 -0.28
CA ASP A 63 8.64 -6.12 0.41
C ASP A 63 8.90 -7.06 1.59
N GLU A 64 7.88 -7.37 2.38
CA GLU A 64 7.95 -8.34 3.48
C GLU A 64 8.23 -9.78 2.99
N VAL A 65 7.51 -10.23 1.96
CA VAL A 65 7.64 -11.59 1.43
C VAL A 65 9.00 -11.81 0.75
N LEU A 66 9.54 -10.79 0.07
CA LEU A 66 10.88 -10.88 -0.49
C LEU A 66 11.92 -11.00 0.62
N ALA A 67 11.81 -10.19 1.68
CA ALA A 67 12.72 -10.24 2.82
C ALA A 67 12.70 -11.58 3.59
N ASP A 68 11.55 -12.25 3.66
CA ASP A 68 11.40 -13.58 4.30
C ASP A 68 11.60 -14.76 3.32
N CYS A 69 11.93 -14.48 2.06
CA CYS A 69 12.09 -15.54 1.07
C CYS A 69 13.33 -16.41 1.36
N ARG A 70 13.20 -17.73 1.20
CA ARG A 70 14.32 -18.68 1.35
C ARG A 70 15.37 -18.59 0.24
N ASP A 71 15.06 -17.87 -0.84
CA ASP A 71 15.94 -17.65 -1.97
C ASP A 71 16.79 -16.40 -1.71
N ASP A 72 18.11 -16.59 -1.52
CA ASP A 72 19.03 -15.49 -1.20
C ASP A 72 19.00 -14.37 -2.24
N ILE A 73 18.78 -14.68 -3.53
CA ILE A 73 18.68 -13.67 -4.57
C ILE A 73 17.43 -12.84 -4.36
N LEU A 74 16.28 -13.47 -4.11
CA LEU A 74 15.03 -12.74 -3.88
C LEU A 74 15.05 -11.93 -2.58
N ARG A 75 15.68 -12.46 -1.53
CA ARG A 75 15.89 -11.76 -0.26
C ARG A 75 16.77 -10.53 -0.40
N SER A 76 17.69 -10.54 -1.36
CA SER A 76 18.51 -9.38 -1.69
C SER A 76 17.80 -8.34 -2.56
N LEU A 77 16.49 -8.46 -2.83
CA LEU A 77 15.73 -7.48 -3.61
C LEU A 77 14.87 -6.60 -2.72
N ARG A 78 14.70 -5.33 -3.13
CA ARG A 78 13.71 -4.42 -2.58
C ARG A 78 12.72 -3.96 -3.64
N VAL A 79 11.48 -3.70 -3.21
CA VAL A 79 10.46 -3.14 -4.09
C VAL A 79 10.64 -1.62 -4.15
N VAL A 80 10.71 -1.07 -5.36
CA VAL A 80 10.84 0.38 -5.60
C VAL A 80 9.48 1.01 -5.85
N ALA A 81 8.66 0.35 -6.66
CA ALA A 81 7.35 0.87 -7.03
C ALA A 81 6.39 -0.25 -7.44
N VAL A 82 5.11 -0.04 -7.18
CA VAL A 82 4.02 -0.86 -7.73
C VAL A 82 3.06 0.08 -8.43
N VAL A 83 2.90 -0.10 -9.74
CA VAL A 83 2.07 0.78 -10.58
C VAL A 83 0.97 -0.05 -11.23
N PRO A 84 -0.29 0.42 -11.21
CA PRO A 84 -1.37 -0.31 -11.84
C PRO A 84 -1.36 -0.11 -13.35
N ALA A 85 -1.66 -1.19 -14.09
CA ALA A 85 -2.12 -1.07 -15.46
C ALA A 85 -3.49 -0.33 -15.48
N PRO A 86 -3.86 0.33 -16.58
CA PRO A 86 -5.09 1.15 -16.66
C PRO A 86 -6.39 0.39 -16.33
N ASP A 87 -6.39 -0.94 -16.32
CA ASP A 87 -7.52 -1.81 -15.98
C ASP A 87 -7.42 -2.45 -14.57
N ALA A 88 -6.36 -2.17 -13.80
CA ALA A 88 -6.06 -2.75 -12.48
C ALA A 88 -6.15 -4.30 -12.43
N SER A 89 -6.04 -4.95 -13.60
CA SER A 89 -6.01 -6.41 -13.74
C SER A 89 -4.57 -6.94 -13.66
N ARG A 90 -3.62 -6.06 -14.01
CA ARG A 90 -2.18 -6.26 -13.98
C ARG A 90 -1.53 -5.14 -13.18
N LEU A 91 -0.45 -5.47 -12.48
CA LEU A 91 0.39 -4.53 -11.76
C LEU A 91 1.83 -4.73 -12.21
N MET A 92 2.51 -3.62 -12.48
CA MET A 92 3.94 -3.59 -12.72
C MET A 92 4.65 -3.37 -11.39
N VAL A 93 5.55 -4.28 -11.04
CA VAL A 93 6.38 -4.22 -9.85
C VAL A 93 7.81 -3.92 -10.30
N THR A 94 8.33 -2.79 -9.87
CA THR A 94 9.74 -2.42 -10.07
C THR A 94 10.54 -2.88 -8.86
N VAL A 95 11.58 -3.68 -9.08
CA VAL A 95 12.48 -4.14 -8.01
C VAL A 95 13.93 -3.78 -8.31
N VAL A 96 14.74 -3.70 -7.26
CA VAL A 96 16.17 -3.40 -7.34
C VAL A 96 16.91 -4.26 -6.32
N PRO A 97 18.16 -4.69 -6.58
CA PRO A 97 19.00 -5.28 -5.55
C PRO A 97 19.23 -4.32 -4.39
N ASP A 98 19.27 -4.84 -3.17
CA ASP A 98 19.69 -4.12 -1.98
C ASP A 98 21.17 -3.75 -2.13
N GLY A 99 21.49 -2.46 -2.02
CA GLY A 99 22.81 -1.92 -2.36
C GLY A 99 23.03 -1.57 -3.85
N GLY A 100 22.05 -1.80 -4.73
CA GLY A 100 22.13 -1.46 -6.15
C GLY A 100 22.88 -2.49 -7.00
N TYR A 101 23.13 -2.15 -8.27
CA TYR A 101 23.83 -3.06 -9.18
C TYR A 101 25.33 -2.97 -8.97
N SER A 102 25.96 -4.10 -8.68
CA SER A 102 27.41 -4.24 -8.56
C SER A 102 27.93 -5.34 -9.50
N VAL A 103 29.20 -5.26 -9.89
CA VAL A 103 29.84 -6.24 -10.78
C VAL A 103 29.86 -7.65 -10.17
N GLU A 104 29.96 -7.74 -8.84
CA GLU A 104 29.89 -8.99 -8.09
C GLU A 104 28.45 -9.44 -7.77
N GLY A 105 27.45 -8.62 -8.11
CA GLY A 105 26.05 -8.91 -7.87
C GLY A 105 25.45 -9.92 -8.86
N PRO A 106 24.27 -10.46 -8.56
CA PRO A 106 23.58 -11.37 -9.47
C PRO A 106 23.25 -10.67 -10.79
N ALA A 107 23.55 -11.35 -11.91
CA ALA A 107 23.22 -10.82 -13.22
C ALA A 107 21.70 -10.57 -13.35
N PRO A 108 21.27 -9.50 -14.05
CA PRO A 108 19.84 -9.17 -14.21
C PRO A 108 18.98 -10.34 -14.71
N ALA A 109 19.51 -11.15 -15.65
CA ALA A 109 18.82 -12.32 -16.17
C ALA A 109 18.57 -13.40 -15.09
N THR A 110 19.51 -13.58 -14.17
CA THR A 110 19.37 -14.52 -13.04
C THR A 110 18.26 -14.05 -12.11
N ILE A 111 18.22 -12.76 -11.76
CA ILE A 111 17.18 -12.18 -10.91
C ILE A 111 15.79 -12.39 -11.53
N VAL A 112 15.63 -12.07 -12.82
CA VAL A 112 14.37 -12.26 -13.55
C VAL A 112 13.96 -13.74 -13.57
N GLY A 113 14.92 -14.66 -13.74
CA GLY A 113 14.68 -16.10 -13.69
C GLY A 113 14.18 -16.58 -12.33
N HIS A 114 14.73 -16.07 -11.24
CA HIS A 114 14.30 -16.39 -9.88
C HIS A 114 12.90 -15.83 -9.59
N LEU A 115 12.62 -14.58 -9.98
CA LEU A 115 11.29 -13.98 -9.88
C LEU A 115 10.24 -14.77 -10.67
N ALA A 116 10.58 -15.24 -11.87
CA ALA A 116 9.69 -16.06 -12.69
C ALA A 116 9.35 -17.40 -12.02
N LYS A 117 10.35 -18.07 -11.41
CA LYS A 117 10.14 -19.31 -10.66
C LYS A 117 9.27 -19.09 -9.41
N ALA A 118 9.46 -17.98 -8.70
CA ALA A 118 8.71 -17.65 -7.49
C ALA A 118 7.35 -16.98 -7.74
N ALA A 119 7.03 -16.60 -8.99
CA ALA A 119 5.86 -15.80 -9.31
C ALA A 119 4.53 -16.35 -8.77
N GLY A 120 4.36 -17.68 -8.77
CA GLY A 120 3.18 -18.34 -8.23
C GLY A 120 3.05 -18.18 -6.70
N HIS A 121 4.17 -18.35 -5.99
CA HIS A 121 4.24 -18.18 -4.53
C HIS A 121 4.03 -16.72 -4.15
N LEU A 122 4.75 -15.78 -4.79
CA LEU A 122 4.59 -14.34 -4.54
C LEU A 122 3.14 -13.88 -4.78
N ARG A 123 2.46 -14.41 -5.80
CA ARG A 123 1.03 -14.15 -6.02
C ARG A 123 0.14 -14.72 -4.92
N ALA A 124 0.48 -15.88 -4.36
CA ALA A 124 -0.30 -16.47 -3.27
C ALA A 124 -0.19 -15.64 -1.99
N GLU A 125 1.01 -15.16 -1.65
CA GLU A 125 1.23 -14.26 -0.52
C GLU A 125 0.53 -12.91 -0.73
N VAL A 126 0.62 -12.33 -1.93
CA VAL A 126 -0.14 -11.10 -2.22
C VAL A 126 -1.65 -11.35 -2.13
N ALA A 127 -2.14 -12.53 -2.52
CA ALA A 127 -3.55 -12.88 -2.39
C ALA A 127 -4.01 -12.95 -0.94
N SER A 128 -3.16 -13.42 -0.02
CA SER A 128 -3.47 -13.49 1.42
C SER A 128 -3.47 -12.10 2.07
N ALA A 129 -2.63 -11.19 1.59
CA ALA A 129 -2.48 -9.84 2.14
C ALA A 129 -3.57 -8.84 1.70
N ILE A 130 -4.26 -9.07 0.58
CA ILE A 130 -5.25 -8.12 0.04
C ILE A 130 -6.70 -8.58 0.19
N THR A 131 -7.63 -7.64 0.33
CA THR A 131 -9.07 -7.94 0.50
C THR A 131 -9.85 -8.01 -0.82
N ARG A 132 -9.22 -8.42 -1.94
CA ARG A 132 -9.82 -8.40 -3.29
C ARG A 132 -10.22 -9.80 -3.74
N LYS A 133 -11.40 -9.92 -4.36
CA LYS A 133 -11.90 -11.19 -4.92
C LYS A 133 -10.95 -11.85 -5.94
N ARG A 134 -10.13 -11.07 -6.65
CA ARG A 134 -9.20 -11.57 -7.67
C ARG A 134 -7.83 -10.92 -7.51
N THR A 135 -6.82 -11.74 -7.29
CA THR A 135 -5.41 -11.31 -7.21
C THR A 135 -4.92 -10.82 -8.57
N PRO A 136 -4.40 -9.58 -8.67
CA PRO A 136 -3.84 -9.03 -9.91
C PRO A 136 -2.66 -9.85 -10.42
N VAL A 137 -2.48 -9.90 -11.74
CA VAL A 137 -1.26 -10.48 -12.31
C VAL A 137 -0.09 -9.52 -12.03
N LEU A 138 1.02 -10.06 -11.53
CA LEU A 138 2.22 -9.29 -11.22
C LEU A 138 3.21 -9.47 -12.38
N SER A 139 3.65 -8.36 -12.97
CA SER A 139 4.79 -8.33 -13.90
C SER A 139 5.95 -7.63 -13.23
N TYR A 140 7.15 -8.20 -13.33
CA TYR A 140 8.33 -7.66 -12.68
C TYR A 140 9.23 -6.98 -13.70
N GLN A 141 9.77 -5.83 -13.31
CA GLN A 141 10.84 -5.15 -14.03
C GLN A 141 11.94 -4.75 -13.05
N LEU A 142 13.15 -4.73 -13.56
CA LEU A 142 14.32 -4.27 -12.82
C LEU A 142 14.44 -2.75 -13.00
N ALA A 143 14.60 -2.02 -11.89
CA ALA A 143 14.91 -0.59 -11.96
C ALA A 143 16.22 -0.42 -12.74
N ALA A 144 16.28 0.51 -13.68
CA ALA A 144 17.57 0.87 -14.26
C ALA A 144 18.48 1.38 -13.14
N ALA A 145 19.76 0.98 -13.13
CA ALA A 145 20.76 1.69 -12.35
C ALA A 145 20.71 3.14 -12.83
N VAL A 146 20.18 4.06 -12.03
CA VAL A 146 20.34 5.48 -12.32
C VAL A 146 21.77 5.80 -11.88
N PRO A 147 22.67 6.19 -12.81
CA PRO A 147 23.98 6.68 -12.40
C PRO A 147 23.78 8.08 -11.77
N GLY A 148 23.86 8.17 -10.44
CA GLY A 148 23.82 9.43 -9.68
C GLY A 148 23.42 9.14 -8.22
N ASP A 149 24.18 9.49 -7.18
CA ASP A 149 25.09 10.62 -7.00
C ASP A 149 26.50 10.16 -6.56
N GLU A 150 27.51 10.35 -7.41
CA GLU A 150 28.88 10.56 -6.92
C GLU A 150 28.94 12.05 -6.53
N GLY A 151 28.58 12.35 -5.28
CA GLY A 151 28.75 13.68 -4.71
C GLY A 151 30.24 14.00 -4.57
N HIS A 152 30.72 14.95 -5.38
CA HIS A 152 31.99 15.64 -5.19
C HIS A 152 31.81 16.82 -4.22
#